data_AF-A0A1Z4KN43-F1
#
_entry.id   AF-A0A1Z4KN43-F1
#
_cell.length_a   1.000
_cell.length_b   1.000
_cell.length_c   1.000
_cell.angle_alpha   90.00
_cell.angle_beta   90.00
_cell.angle_gamma   90.00
#
_symmetry.space_group_name_H-M   'P 1'
#
loop_
_entity.id
_entity.type
_entity.pdbx_description
1 polymer ?
#
loop_
_entity_poly.entity_id
_entity_poly.type
_entity_poly.pdbx_seq_one_letter_code
_entity_poly.pdbx_strand_id
1 'polypeptide(L)'
;MTASYEKNASQALSNETRNLVEAFNKLDTDAKLAWFYYVYEKMGDSITPAAPAAAEPELAPLLLGNYFQLSDKEQLNIMRQIVNREDTEYSRAYGALKENNQLLVWYVWAVAMGDTVVGMPDNYQPTETINNLLSQIEDLDFEAQMSIFRTIAGEMGHTDVKPIETQAQTGKTSSL
;
A
#
# COMPACT_ATOMS: atom_id res chain seq x y z
N MET A 1 -28.23 32.35 -9.22
CA MET A 1 -26.87 32.06 -8.73
C MET A 1 -26.99 31.20 -7.50
N THR A 2 -26.91 29.88 -7.64
CA THR A 2 -26.85 28.94 -6.52
C THR A 2 -25.52 28.23 -6.63
N ALA A 3 -24.59 28.64 -5.77
CA ALA A 3 -23.29 28.00 -5.64
C ALA A 3 -23.52 26.61 -5.04
N SER A 4 -23.28 25.58 -5.84
CA SER A 4 -23.25 24.19 -5.39
C SER A 4 -22.03 24.00 -4.51
N TYR A 5 -22.24 24.01 -3.20
CA TYR A 5 -21.28 23.56 -2.21
C TYR A 5 -21.30 22.02 -2.17
N GLU A 6 -20.69 21.38 -3.16
CA GLU A 6 -20.20 20.00 -3.00
C GLU A 6 -18.74 20.07 -2.55
N LYS A 7 -18.55 20.32 -1.26
CA LYS A 7 -17.23 20.22 -0.63
C LYS A 7 -17.37 19.50 0.71
N ASN A 8 -17.71 18.21 0.61
CA ASN A 8 -17.66 17.25 1.71
C ASN A 8 -17.46 15.82 1.17
N ALA A 9 -16.43 15.62 0.36
CA ALA A 9 -15.90 14.29 0.05
C ALA A 9 -14.59 14.08 0.82
N SER A 10 -14.66 14.14 2.16
CA SER A 10 -13.56 13.70 3.01
C SER A 10 -13.79 12.24 3.40
N GLN A 11 -12.87 11.37 2.96
CA GLN A 11 -12.57 10.04 3.50
C GLN A 11 -13.62 8.92 3.33
N ALA A 12 -14.21 8.80 2.15
CA ALA A 12 -14.75 7.52 1.69
C ALA A 12 -14.21 7.23 0.30
N LEU A 13 -13.59 6.06 0.10
CA LEU A 13 -13.22 5.56 -1.22
C LEU A 13 -14.46 5.63 -2.13
N SER A 14 -14.30 6.19 -3.33
CA SER A 14 -15.37 6.12 -4.33
C SER A 14 -15.71 4.66 -4.61
N ASN A 15 -16.90 4.39 -5.18
CA ASN A 15 -17.29 3.01 -5.50
C ASN A 15 -16.30 2.35 -6.46
N GLU A 16 -15.77 3.12 -7.42
CA GLU A 16 -14.72 2.68 -8.34
C GLU A 16 -13.43 2.34 -7.59
N THR A 17 -12.98 3.24 -6.71
CA THR A 17 -11.77 3.06 -5.90
C THR A 17 -11.87 1.82 -5.00
N ARG A 18 -13.04 1.53 -4.42
CA ARG A 18 -13.29 0.33 -3.60
C ARG A 18 -13.22 -0.96 -4.44
N ASN A 19 -13.81 -0.95 -5.63
CA ASN A 19 -13.78 -2.12 -6.51
C ASN A 19 -12.35 -2.50 -6.91
N LEU A 20 -11.48 -1.51 -7.09
CA LEU A 20 -10.06 -1.74 -7.41
C LEU A 20 -9.28 -2.32 -6.22
N VAL A 21 -9.54 -1.84 -5.00
CA VAL A 21 -8.99 -2.44 -3.77
C VAL A 21 -9.48 -3.89 -3.61
N GLU A 22 -10.75 -4.17 -3.87
CA GLU A 22 -11.28 -5.54 -3.84
C GLU A 22 -10.66 -6.44 -4.92
N ALA A 23 -10.41 -5.91 -6.11
CA ALA A 23 -9.72 -6.62 -7.18
C ALA A 23 -8.28 -6.97 -6.78
N PHE A 24 -7.55 -6.02 -6.19
CA PHE A 24 -6.24 -6.25 -5.60
C PHE A 24 -6.29 -7.35 -4.53
N ASN A 25 -7.27 -7.32 -3.64
CA ASN A 25 -7.38 -8.26 -2.53
C ASN A 25 -7.60 -9.72 -2.97
N LYS A 26 -8.14 -9.93 -4.17
CA LYS A 26 -8.34 -11.26 -4.78
C LYS A 26 -7.07 -11.85 -5.40
N LEU A 27 -6.02 -11.05 -5.59
CA LEU A 27 -4.71 -11.55 -6.02
C LEU A 27 -4.12 -12.48 -4.94
N ASP A 28 -3.37 -13.50 -5.38
CA ASP A 28 -2.54 -14.28 -4.47
C ASP A 28 -1.35 -13.45 -3.94
N THR A 29 -0.68 -13.95 -2.91
CA THR A 29 0.38 -13.22 -2.20
C THR A 29 1.51 -12.78 -3.13
N ASP A 30 1.97 -13.64 -4.04
CA ASP A 30 3.08 -13.33 -4.94
C ASP A 30 2.63 -12.37 -6.04
N ALA A 31 1.39 -12.52 -6.54
CA ALA A 31 0.80 -11.57 -7.47
C ALA A 31 0.64 -10.17 -6.86
N LYS A 32 0.32 -10.06 -5.56
CA LYS A 32 0.29 -8.76 -4.84
C LYS A 32 1.67 -8.12 -4.75
N LEU A 33 2.71 -8.90 -4.47
CA LEU A 33 4.09 -8.41 -4.41
C LEU A 33 4.59 -7.95 -5.79
N ALA A 34 4.34 -8.75 -6.82
CA ALA A 34 4.66 -8.38 -8.19
C ALA A 34 3.91 -7.10 -8.61
N TRP A 35 2.64 -6.96 -8.22
CA TRP A 35 1.86 -5.76 -8.52
C TRP A 35 2.50 -4.49 -7.92
N PHE A 36 2.99 -4.52 -6.67
CA PHE A 36 3.70 -3.38 -6.09
C PHE A 36 4.95 -2.98 -6.88
N TYR A 37 5.71 -3.97 -7.35
CA TYR A 37 6.89 -3.72 -8.18
C TYR A 37 6.51 -3.03 -9.49
N TYR A 38 5.49 -3.53 -10.21
CA TYR A 38 5.03 -2.91 -11.45
C TYR A 38 4.38 -1.55 -11.26
N VAL A 39 3.72 -1.30 -10.12
CA VAL A 39 3.27 0.05 -9.75
C VAL A 39 4.47 1.00 -9.66
N TYR A 40 5.55 0.59 -9.01
CA TYR A 40 6.77 1.38 -8.94
C TYR A 40 7.39 1.60 -10.32
N GLU A 41 7.52 0.57 -11.14
CA GLU A 41 8.09 0.74 -12.50
C GLU A 41 7.28 1.68 -13.37
N LYS A 42 5.94 1.64 -13.27
CA LYS A 42 5.04 2.39 -14.15
C LYS A 42 4.71 3.79 -13.63
N MET A 43 4.55 3.92 -12.32
CA MET A 43 3.98 5.10 -11.65
C MET A 43 4.90 5.64 -10.53
N GLY A 44 6.07 5.05 -10.32
CA GLY A 44 7.01 5.41 -9.24
C GLY A 44 7.34 6.90 -9.23
N ASP A 45 7.66 7.48 -10.39
CA ASP A 45 8.01 8.91 -10.52
C ASP A 45 6.88 9.85 -10.10
N SER A 46 5.60 9.44 -10.27
CA SER A 46 4.44 10.23 -9.86
C SER A 46 4.15 10.12 -8.36
N ILE A 47 4.49 8.99 -7.74
CA ILE A 47 4.29 8.71 -6.30
C ILE A 47 5.44 9.33 -5.46
N THR A 48 6.63 9.40 -6.04
CA THR A 48 7.89 9.84 -5.40
C THR A 48 7.85 11.22 -4.73
N PRO A 49 7.17 12.27 -5.25
CA PRO A 49 7.17 13.58 -4.61
C PRO A 49 6.45 13.63 -3.25
N ALA A 50 5.57 12.66 -2.96
CA ALA A 50 4.74 12.66 -1.76
C ALA A 50 5.29 11.78 -0.61
N ALA A 51 6.17 10.83 -0.91
CA ALA A 51 6.64 9.84 0.07
C ALA A 51 7.78 10.34 0.98
N PRO A 52 8.86 10.98 0.50
CA PRO A 52 9.96 11.46 1.36
C PRO A 52 9.59 12.64 2.24
N ALA A 53 8.71 13.55 1.76
CA ALA A 53 8.38 14.77 2.48
C ALA A 53 7.50 14.55 3.74
N ALA A 54 6.83 13.39 3.83
CA ALA A 54 5.92 13.04 4.92
C ALA A 54 6.43 11.88 5.80
N ALA A 55 7.57 11.31 5.44
CA ALA A 55 8.15 10.14 6.09
C ALA A 55 9.25 10.52 7.08
N GLU A 56 9.25 9.90 8.25
CA GLU A 56 10.36 9.98 9.19
C GLU A 56 11.20 8.70 9.04
N PRO A 57 12.41 8.75 8.41
CA PRO A 57 13.23 7.57 8.14
C PRO A 57 13.71 6.85 9.41
N GLU A 58 13.66 7.49 10.58
CA GLU A 58 13.96 6.87 11.88
C GLU A 58 12.83 5.97 12.42
N LEU A 59 11.65 5.95 11.79
CA LEU A 59 10.46 5.29 12.36
C LEU A 59 10.52 3.76 12.38
N ALA A 60 11.25 3.14 11.46
CA ALA A 60 11.24 1.69 11.32
C ALA A 60 12.63 1.12 10.98
N PRO A 61 13.61 1.22 11.89
CA PRO A 61 14.95 0.67 11.66
C PRO A 61 14.90 -0.82 11.33
N LEU A 62 13.92 -1.56 11.85
CA LEU A 62 13.71 -2.96 11.51
C LEU A 62 13.38 -3.17 10.02
N LEU A 63 12.52 -2.32 9.43
CA LEU A 63 12.02 -2.45 8.05
C LEU A 63 12.90 -1.75 7.00
N LEU A 64 13.54 -0.64 7.37
CA LEU A 64 14.33 0.22 6.47
C LEU A 64 15.83 0.24 6.83
N GLY A 65 16.28 -0.76 7.60
CA GLY A 65 17.67 -0.92 8.01
C GLY A 65 18.04 -2.39 8.14
N ASN A 66 17.60 -3.04 9.22
CA ASN A 66 17.90 -4.45 9.49
C ASN A 66 17.45 -5.37 8.34
N TYR A 67 16.28 -5.10 7.77
CA TYR A 67 15.73 -5.84 6.63
C TYR A 67 16.70 -5.94 5.42
N PHE A 68 17.45 -4.87 5.12
CA PHE A 68 18.40 -4.84 3.99
C PHE A 68 19.64 -5.71 4.20
N GLN A 69 19.85 -6.23 5.41
CA GLN A 69 20.97 -7.10 5.75
C GLN A 69 20.61 -8.58 5.71
N LEU A 70 19.33 -8.91 5.49
CA LEU A 70 18.82 -10.27 5.42
C LEU A 70 19.10 -10.92 4.06
N SER A 71 19.03 -12.25 4.00
CA SER A 71 19.10 -12.96 2.72
C SER A 71 17.83 -12.75 1.89
N ASP A 72 17.94 -12.85 0.56
CA ASP A 72 16.80 -12.73 -0.38
C ASP A 72 15.60 -13.59 0.01
N LYS A 73 15.87 -14.81 0.50
CA LYS A 73 14.83 -15.75 0.94
C LYS A 73 14.10 -15.23 2.18
N GLU A 74 14.83 -14.69 3.15
CA GLU A 74 14.25 -14.11 4.37
C GLU A 74 13.45 -12.84 4.04
N GLN A 75 14.00 -11.98 3.19
CA GLN A 75 13.33 -10.79 2.68
C GLN A 75 12.00 -11.12 2.01
N LEU A 76 12.01 -12.03 1.03
CA LEU A 76 10.80 -12.46 0.34
C LEU A 76 9.79 -13.09 1.31
N ASN A 77 10.25 -13.88 2.28
CA ASN A 77 9.37 -14.46 3.28
C ASN A 77 8.71 -13.39 4.16
N ILE A 78 9.46 -12.37 4.59
CA ILE A 78 8.92 -11.24 5.36
C ILE A 78 7.90 -10.44 4.54
N MET A 79 8.17 -10.16 3.27
CA MET A 79 7.21 -9.49 2.38
C MET A 79 5.90 -10.28 2.31
N ARG A 80 5.97 -11.60 2.13
CA ARG A 80 4.81 -12.50 2.12
C ARG A 80 4.06 -12.49 3.45
N GLN A 81 4.78 -12.55 4.57
CA GLN A 81 4.21 -12.51 5.92
C GLN A 81 3.42 -11.22 6.17
N ILE A 82 3.96 -10.07 5.75
CA ILE A 82 3.28 -8.78 5.85
C ILE A 82 2.01 -8.77 5.01
N VAL A 83 2.08 -9.19 3.74
CA VAL A 83 0.91 -9.28 2.85
C VAL A 83 -0.17 -10.21 3.43
N ASN A 84 0.23 -11.33 4.02
CA ASN A 84 -0.66 -12.31 4.62
C ASN A 84 -1.17 -11.94 6.02
N ARG A 85 -0.75 -10.80 6.56
CA ARG A 85 -1.08 -10.36 7.93
C ARG A 85 -0.68 -11.35 9.02
N GLU A 86 0.40 -12.11 8.77
CA GLU A 86 0.90 -13.09 9.72
C GLU A 86 1.42 -12.40 10.98
N ASP A 87 1.24 -13.03 12.13
CA ASP A 87 1.73 -12.50 13.40
C ASP A 87 3.25 -12.75 13.56
N THR A 88 4.05 -11.81 13.05
CA THR A 88 5.52 -11.84 13.11
C THR A 88 6.07 -10.50 13.59
N GLU A 89 7.33 -10.47 14.01
CA GLU A 89 8.01 -9.24 14.43
C GLU A 89 7.94 -8.15 13.34
N TYR A 90 8.23 -8.52 12.09
CA TYR A 90 8.19 -7.60 10.95
C TYR A 90 6.77 -7.17 10.61
N SER A 91 5.79 -8.07 10.65
CA SER A 91 4.39 -7.72 10.43
C SER A 91 3.84 -6.78 11.50
N ARG A 92 4.23 -6.96 12.77
CA ARG A 92 3.89 -6.06 13.88
C ARG A 92 4.55 -4.70 13.72
N ALA A 93 5.83 -4.67 13.37
CA ALA A 93 6.55 -3.42 13.12
C ALA A 93 5.91 -2.64 11.98
N TYR A 94 5.51 -3.32 10.90
CA TYR A 94 4.80 -2.70 9.78
C TYR A 94 3.40 -2.23 10.19
N GLY A 95 2.64 -3.06 10.91
CA GLY A 95 1.28 -2.74 11.37
C GLY A 95 1.21 -1.61 12.40
N ALA A 96 2.32 -1.28 13.06
CA ALA A 96 2.44 -0.15 13.98
C ALA A 96 2.64 1.21 13.26
N LEU A 97 2.93 1.20 11.95
CA LEU A 97 3.11 2.40 11.15
C LEU A 97 1.76 3.00 10.74
N LYS A 98 1.73 4.33 10.54
CA LYS A 98 0.61 5.00 9.85
C LYS A 98 0.61 4.64 8.36
N GLU A 99 -0.53 4.75 7.70
CA GLU A 99 -0.75 4.30 6.32
C GLU A 99 0.23 4.91 5.31
N ASN A 100 0.59 6.19 5.49
CA ASN A 100 1.59 6.84 4.64
C ASN A 100 2.99 6.21 4.78
N ASN A 101 3.36 5.83 6.00
CA ASN A 101 4.66 5.21 6.27
C ASN A 101 4.68 3.74 5.86
N GLN A 102 3.53 3.06 5.91
CA GLN A 102 3.35 1.72 5.34
C GLN A 102 3.56 1.73 3.82
N LEU A 103 2.96 2.71 3.13
CA LEU A 103 3.18 2.88 1.69
C LEU A 103 4.63 3.23 1.35
N LEU A 104 5.29 4.07 2.17
CA LEU A 104 6.70 4.38 2.01
C LEU A 104 7.57 3.12 2.07
N VAL A 105 7.30 2.18 2.99
CA VAL A 105 8.10 0.95 3.11
C VAL A 105 8.10 0.18 1.79
N TRP A 106 6.92 -0.01 1.18
CA TRP A 106 6.83 -0.68 -0.12
C TRP A 106 7.56 0.08 -1.23
N TYR A 107 7.46 1.40 -1.25
CA TYR A 107 8.18 2.24 -2.22
C TYR A 107 9.70 2.09 -2.07
N VAL A 108 10.24 2.23 -0.85
CA VAL A 108 11.68 2.11 -0.60
C VAL A 108 12.18 0.72 -0.93
N TRP A 109 11.41 -0.32 -0.59
CA TRP A 109 11.75 -1.69 -0.97
C TRP A 109 11.81 -1.86 -2.48
N ALA A 110 10.81 -1.35 -3.21
CA ALA A 110 10.78 -1.42 -4.67
C ALA A 110 11.98 -0.70 -5.33
N VAL A 111 12.34 0.49 -4.85
CA VAL A 111 13.55 1.22 -5.31
C VAL A 111 14.82 0.42 -5.08
N ALA A 112 14.89 -0.35 -4.01
CA ALA A 112 16.07 -1.13 -3.61
C ALA A 112 16.10 -2.56 -4.18
N MET A 113 15.06 -2.99 -4.92
CA MET A 113 14.97 -4.32 -5.50
C MET A 113 16.10 -4.56 -6.52
N GLY A 114 16.79 -5.69 -6.39
CA GLY A 114 17.93 -6.08 -7.22
C GLY A 114 19.29 -5.56 -6.73
N ASP A 115 19.31 -4.69 -5.71
CA ASP A 115 20.54 -4.21 -5.07
C ASP A 115 20.65 -4.72 -3.62
N THR A 116 19.74 -4.26 -2.76
CA THR A 116 19.72 -4.63 -1.32
C THR A 116 18.43 -5.30 -0.88
N VAL A 117 17.42 -5.33 -1.75
CA VAL A 117 16.17 -6.08 -1.59
C VAL A 117 16.09 -7.10 -2.71
N VAL A 118 15.57 -8.30 -2.39
CA VAL A 118 15.30 -9.37 -3.36
C VAL A 118 14.63 -8.83 -4.62
N GLY A 119 15.26 -9.07 -5.77
CA GLY A 119 14.78 -8.61 -7.07
C GLY A 119 13.59 -9.40 -7.59
N MET A 120 12.92 -8.85 -8.60
CA MET A 120 11.90 -9.58 -9.35
C MET A 120 12.58 -10.63 -10.24
N PRO A 121 12.10 -11.88 -10.30
CA PRO A 121 12.68 -12.89 -11.19
C PRO A 121 12.55 -12.47 -12.66
N ASP A 122 13.64 -12.59 -13.44
CA ASP A 122 13.67 -12.24 -14.87
C ASP A 122 12.61 -12.97 -15.72
N ASN A 123 12.17 -14.14 -15.26
CA ASN A 123 11.18 -14.98 -15.94
C ASN A 123 9.75 -14.75 -15.43
N TYR A 124 9.53 -13.85 -14.48
CA TYR A 124 8.19 -13.52 -14.02
C TYR A 124 7.42 -12.81 -15.13
N GLN A 125 6.16 -13.20 -15.33
CA GLN A 125 5.28 -12.57 -16.31
C GLN A 125 4.00 -12.13 -15.59
N PRO A 126 3.65 -10.84 -15.62
CA PRO A 126 2.44 -10.36 -14.97
C PRO A 126 1.22 -10.96 -15.66
N THR A 127 0.28 -11.44 -14.86
CA THR A 127 -0.98 -11.98 -15.37
C THR A 127 -1.83 -10.86 -15.97
N GLU A 128 -2.81 -11.24 -16.80
CA GLU A 128 -3.78 -10.28 -17.33
C GLU A 128 -4.51 -9.52 -16.20
N THR A 129 -4.78 -10.19 -15.08
CA THR A 129 -5.39 -9.56 -13.90
C THR A 129 -4.52 -8.46 -13.30
N ILE A 130 -3.20 -8.68 -13.19
CA ILE A 130 -2.25 -7.66 -12.71
C ILE A 130 -2.23 -6.48 -13.69
N ASN A 131 -2.10 -6.75 -14.99
CA ASN A 131 -2.02 -5.72 -16.03
C ASN A 131 -3.30 -4.87 -16.09
N ASN A 132 -4.48 -5.50 -16.02
CA ASN A 132 -5.76 -4.81 -16.04
C ASN A 132 -5.95 -3.95 -14.80
N LEU A 133 -5.50 -4.41 -13.62
CA LEU A 133 -5.56 -3.62 -12.39
C LEU A 133 -4.63 -2.39 -12.46
N LEU A 134 -3.40 -2.57 -12.95
CA LEU A 134 -2.45 -1.47 -13.17
C LEU A 134 -3.02 -0.41 -14.11
N SER A 135 -3.56 -0.82 -15.26
CA SER A 135 -4.13 0.10 -16.25
C SER A 135 -5.31 0.89 -15.67
N GLN A 136 -6.23 0.23 -14.98
CA GLN A 136 -7.39 0.91 -14.39
C GLN A 136 -7.01 1.93 -13.32
N ILE A 137 -5.93 1.68 -12.56
CA ILE A 137 -5.45 2.62 -11.54
C ILE A 137 -4.70 3.79 -12.18
N GLU A 138 -3.90 3.53 -13.21
CA GLU A 138 -3.19 4.57 -13.97
C GLU A 138 -4.14 5.60 -14.61
N ASP A 139 -5.32 5.16 -15.05
CA ASP A 139 -6.35 6.02 -15.64
C ASP A 139 -7.04 6.98 -14.63
N LEU A 140 -6.84 6.76 -13.32
CA LEU A 140 -7.40 7.61 -12.27
C LEU A 140 -6.58 8.88 -12.05
N ASP A 141 -7.19 9.89 -11.43
CA ASP A 141 -6.45 11.05 -10.95
C ASP A 141 -5.51 10.70 -9.78
N PHE A 142 -4.54 11.58 -9.53
CA PHE A 142 -3.51 11.36 -8.52
C PHE A 142 -4.06 11.18 -7.11
N GLU A 143 -5.13 11.90 -6.73
CA GLU A 143 -5.70 11.79 -5.39
C GLU A 143 -6.36 10.42 -5.19
N ALA A 144 -7.06 9.91 -6.20
CA ALA A 144 -7.66 8.60 -6.22
C ALA A 144 -6.60 7.48 -6.21
N GLN A 145 -5.55 7.60 -7.04
CA GLN A 145 -4.41 6.67 -7.02
C GLN A 145 -3.78 6.57 -5.63
N MET A 146 -3.45 7.73 -5.03
CA MET A 146 -2.86 7.77 -3.70
C MET A 146 -3.80 7.22 -2.63
N SER A 147 -5.11 7.43 -2.75
CA SER A 147 -6.08 6.83 -1.85
C SER A 147 -6.06 5.30 -1.94
N ILE A 148 -6.00 4.72 -3.15
CA ILE A 148 -5.90 3.27 -3.37
C ILE A 148 -4.62 2.73 -2.73
N PHE A 149 -3.47 3.33 -3.04
CA PHE A 149 -2.17 2.86 -2.56
C PHE A 149 -2.08 2.88 -1.03
N ARG A 150 -2.58 3.95 -0.39
CA ARG A 150 -2.65 4.03 1.08
C ARG A 150 -3.58 3.00 1.68
N THR A 151 -4.76 2.79 1.08
CA THR A 151 -5.70 1.76 1.56
C THR A 151 -5.09 0.37 1.44
N ILE A 152 -4.53 0.01 0.28
CA ILE A 152 -3.89 -1.28 0.06
C ILE A 152 -2.75 -1.50 1.06
N ALA A 153 -1.86 -0.52 1.23
CA ALA A 153 -0.76 -0.61 2.19
C ALA A 153 -1.26 -0.75 3.64
N GLY A 154 -2.33 -0.03 4.01
CA GLY A 154 -2.97 -0.08 5.32
C GLY A 154 -3.70 -1.40 5.63
N GLU A 155 -3.99 -2.19 4.60
CA GLU A 155 -4.61 -3.51 4.72
C GLU A 155 -3.59 -4.63 4.94
N MET A 156 -2.32 -4.34 5.27
CA MET A 156 -1.27 -5.35 5.45
C MET A 156 -0.62 -5.26 6.83
N GLY A 157 0.20 -6.25 7.16
CA GLY A 157 0.86 -6.41 8.45
C GLY A 157 -0.10 -6.88 9.55
N HIS A 158 0.35 -6.76 10.79
CA HIS A 158 -0.37 -7.27 11.96
C HIS A 158 -0.44 -6.18 13.04
N THR A 159 -1.63 -5.92 13.57
CA THR A 159 -1.81 -5.01 14.70
C THR A 159 -2.90 -5.53 15.62
N ASP A 160 -2.60 -5.50 16.93
CA ASP A 160 -3.58 -5.79 17.99
C ASP A 160 -4.55 -4.62 18.19
N VAL A 161 -4.23 -3.45 17.61
CA VAL A 161 -5.08 -2.26 17.65
C VAL A 161 -6.20 -2.44 16.63
N LYS A 162 -7.43 -2.57 17.13
CA LYS A 162 -8.61 -2.62 16.25
C LYS A 162 -8.64 -1.37 15.37
N PRO A 163 -8.99 -1.49 14.07
CA PRO A 163 -9.20 -0.33 13.21
C PRO A 163 -10.12 0.65 13.93
N ILE A 164 -9.76 1.92 13.98
CA ILE A 164 -10.67 2.94 14.48
C ILE A 164 -11.89 2.87 13.57
N GLU A 165 -13.03 2.44 14.10
CA GLU A 165 -14.29 2.40 13.37
C GLU A 165 -14.50 3.77 12.73
N THR A 166 -14.51 3.80 11.40
CA THR A 166 -14.78 5.03 10.66
C THR A 166 -16.14 5.57 11.10
N GLN A 167 -16.32 6.89 11.11
CA GLN A 167 -17.58 7.51 11.58
C GLN A 167 -18.82 6.99 10.82
N ALA A 168 -18.63 6.42 9.62
CA ALA A 168 -19.66 5.70 8.86
C ALA A 168 -20.23 4.46 9.58
N GLN A 169 -19.45 3.78 10.42
CA GLN A 169 -19.87 2.60 11.17
C GLN A 169 -20.50 2.92 12.53
N THR A 170 -20.22 4.10 13.10
CA THR A 170 -20.72 4.48 14.44
C THR A 170 -22.10 5.11 14.45
N GLY A 171 -22.77 5.25 13.29
CA GLY A 171 -24.17 5.68 13.22
C GLY A 171 -24.49 7.00 13.92
N LYS A 172 -23.48 7.86 14.17
CA LYS A 172 -23.70 9.18 14.76
C LYS A 172 -24.15 10.12 13.65
N THR A 173 -25.43 10.06 13.33
CA THR A 173 -26.15 11.21 12.78
C THR A 173 -25.91 12.37 13.74
N SER A 174 -25.13 13.36 13.31
CA SER A 174 -25.02 14.63 14.02
C SER A 174 -26.38 15.29 13.93
N SER A 175 -27.17 15.17 15.00
CA SER A 175 -28.39 15.97 15.16
C SER A 175 -27.97 17.42 15.34
N LEU A 176 -28.31 18.24 14.34
CA LEU A 176 -28.58 19.67 14.50
C LEU A 176 -29.86 19.98 13.71
#